data_AF-A0A174AZS4-F1
#
_entry.id   AF-A0A174AZS4-F1
#
_cell.length_a   1.000
_cell.length_b   1.000
_cell.length_c   1.000
_cell.angle_alpha   90.00
_cell.angle_beta   90.00
_cell.angle_gamma   90.00
#
_symmetry.space_group_name_H-M   'P 1'
#
loop_
_entity.id
_entity.type
_entity.pdbx_description
1 polymer ?
#
loop_
_entity_poly.entity_id
_entity_poly.type
_entity_poly.pdbx_seq_one_letter_code
_entity_poly.pdbx_strand_id
1 'polypeptide(L)'
;MAGTYTYEPAMITSYGKDRMRFELGDVMVDGRERTCALSDEEYIVLCDDVQSAKDWKRAKLKCLESIFRRFSFEPDTTVGPTSFKFGDRAKLWQEEYEALRKELRLASVSPSAILMNAGDMSKQPPPYFYNGMMSHEESEGDDI
;
A
#
# COMPACT_ATOMS: atom_id res chain seq x y z
N MET A 1 -27.76 3.40 1.91
CA MET A 1 -27.62 4.35 3.04
C MET A 1 -26.78 5.52 2.55
N ALA A 2 -27.11 6.75 2.94
CA ALA A 2 -26.21 7.88 2.67
C ALA A 2 -24.95 7.72 3.52
N GLY A 3 -23.78 7.97 2.94
CA GLY A 3 -22.51 7.89 3.68
C GLY A 3 -22.43 8.97 4.76
N THR A 4 -21.72 8.67 5.83
CA THR A 4 -21.44 9.61 6.92
C THR A 4 -20.09 10.30 6.66
N TYR A 5 -19.96 11.54 7.13
CA TYR A 5 -18.75 12.36 6.94
C TYR A 5 -18.46 13.12 8.23
N THR A 6 -17.62 12.55 9.09
CA THR A 6 -17.17 13.21 10.32
C THR A 6 -15.67 13.10 10.49
N TYR A 7 -15.12 14.06 11.22
CA TYR A 7 -13.71 14.11 11.57
C TYR A 7 -13.56 14.58 13.02
N GLU A 8 -12.96 13.72 13.85
CA GLU A 8 -12.68 13.98 15.25
C GLU A 8 -11.15 14.07 15.48
N PRO A 9 -10.57 15.28 15.62
CA PRO A 9 -9.12 15.45 15.77
C PRO A 9 -8.52 14.71 16.97
N ALA A 10 -9.31 14.51 18.04
CA ALA A 10 -8.85 13.77 19.21
C ALA A 10 -8.53 12.29 18.92
N MET A 11 -9.07 11.72 17.83
CA MET A 11 -8.94 10.30 17.48
C MET A 11 -7.74 9.98 16.56
N ILE A 12 -6.93 10.98 16.20
CA ILE A 12 -5.77 10.81 15.29
C ILE A 12 -4.69 9.89 15.89
N THR A 13 -4.64 9.74 17.22
CA THR A 13 -3.64 8.89 17.87
C THR A 13 -3.85 7.40 17.60
N SER A 14 -5.10 6.97 17.33
CA SER A 14 -5.45 5.58 17.05
C SER A 14 -5.40 5.25 15.55
N TYR A 15 -5.15 3.99 15.21
CA TYR A 15 -5.41 3.50 13.86
C TYR A 15 -6.92 3.47 13.63
N GLY A 16 -7.38 4.33 12.72
CA GLY A 16 -8.80 4.47 12.44
C GLY A 16 -9.07 5.56 11.43
N LYS A 17 -10.36 5.80 11.18
CA LYS A 17 -10.85 6.74 10.19
C LYS A 17 -10.23 8.14 10.33
N ASP A 18 -10.28 8.73 11.52
CA ASP A 18 -9.90 10.13 11.71
C ASP A 18 -8.41 10.36 11.45
N ARG A 19 -7.56 9.40 11.84
CA ARG A 19 -6.15 9.40 11.49
C ARG A 19 -5.93 9.28 9.98
N MET A 20 -6.68 8.40 9.30
CA MET A 20 -6.55 8.22 7.85
C MET A 20 -6.98 9.49 7.09
N ARG A 21 -8.10 10.10 7.51
CA ARG A 21 -8.56 11.40 7.00
C ARG A 21 -7.49 12.47 7.19
N PHE A 22 -6.90 12.56 8.38
CA PHE A 22 -5.81 13.52 8.66
C PHE A 22 -4.59 13.27 7.78
N GLU A 23 -4.10 12.03 7.70
CA GLU A 23 -2.89 11.68 6.93
C GLU A 23 -3.06 11.84 5.42
N LEU A 24 -4.29 11.79 4.91
CA LEU A 24 -4.63 12.05 3.50
C LEU A 24 -5.11 13.50 3.27
N GLY A 25 -5.20 14.33 4.31
CA GLY A 25 -5.73 15.69 4.18
C GLY A 25 -7.23 15.76 3.88
N ASP A 26 -7.99 14.67 4.03
CA ASP A 26 -9.44 14.58 3.82
C ASP A 26 -10.25 15.01 5.06
N VAL A 27 -9.90 16.18 5.61
CA VAL A 27 -10.44 16.71 6.88
C VAL A 27 -11.61 17.68 6.69
N MET A 28 -11.83 18.19 5.47
CA MET A 28 -12.89 19.14 5.15
C MET A 28 -14.22 18.39 4.92
N VAL A 29 -14.91 18.05 6.02
CA VAL A 29 -16.11 17.19 6.02
C VAL A 29 -17.44 17.91 5.76
N ASP A 30 -17.48 19.25 5.82
CA ASP A 30 -18.70 20.04 5.68
C ASP A 30 -19.40 19.83 4.33
N GLY A 31 -18.62 19.64 3.26
CA GLY A 31 -19.13 19.39 1.91
C GLY A 31 -19.52 17.94 1.64
N ARG A 32 -19.37 17.04 2.62
CA ARG A 32 -19.76 15.62 2.55
C ARG A 32 -19.19 14.97 1.28
N GLU A 33 -20.02 14.29 0.49
CA GLU A 33 -19.65 13.63 -0.76
C GLU A 33 -18.95 14.52 -1.81
N ARG A 34 -19.14 15.86 -1.73
CA ARG A 34 -18.60 16.82 -2.70
C ARG A 34 -17.16 17.21 -2.39
N THR A 35 -16.78 17.19 -1.13
CA THR A 35 -15.42 17.57 -0.68
C THR A 35 -14.62 16.36 -0.25
N CYS A 36 -15.27 15.39 0.40
CA CYS A 36 -14.59 14.21 0.93
C CYS A 36 -14.20 13.23 -0.16
N ALA A 37 -12.97 12.73 -0.05
CA ALA A 37 -12.43 11.71 -0.94
C ALA A 37 -13.16 10.37 -0.74
N LEU A 38 -13.44 9.99 0.51
CA LEU A 38 -14.19 8.78 0.88
C LEU A 38 -15.18 9.07 2.03
N SER A 39 -16.20 8.22 2.13
CA SER A 39 -17.14 8.18 3.25
C SER A 39 -16.51 7.57 4.50
N ASP A 40 -17.13 7.81 5.65
CA ASP A 40 -16.68 7.24 6.93
C ASP A 40 -16.69 5.72 6.91
N GLU A 41 -17.71 5.12 6.30
CA GLU A 41 -17.90 3.69 6.21
C GLU A 41 -16.77 3.03 5.39
N GLU A 42 -16.37 3.66 4.28
CA GLU A 42 -15.24 3.19 3.47
C GLU A 42 -13.93 3.23 4.24
N TYR A 43 -13.65 4.33 4.96
CA TYR A 43 -12.45 4.42 5.78
C TYR A 43 -12.42 3.40 6.91
N ILE A 44 -13.55 3.21 7.59
CA ILE A 44 -13.67 2.23 8.68
C ILE A 44 -13.37 0.83 8.15
N VAL A 45 -14.01 0.41 7.05
CA VAL A 45 -13.78 -0.92 6.44
C VAL A 45 -12.33 -1.10 6.00
N LEU A 46 -11.68 -0.06 5.46
CA LEU A 46 -10.28 -0.14 5.03
C LEU A 46 -9.30 -0.19 6.21
N CYS A 47 -9.72 0.26 7.40
CA CYS A 47 -8.90 0.31 8.61
C CYS A 47 -9.23 -0.79 9.64
N ASP A 48 -10.28 -1.58 9.44
CA ASP A 48 -10.87 -2.48 10.45
C ASP A 48 -9.84 -3.47 11.06
N ASP A 49 -8.99 -4.06 10.23
CA ASP A 49 -8.01 -5.07 10.63
C ASP A 49 -6.61 -4.50 10.95
N VAL A 50 -6.46 -3.19 11.13
CA VAL A 50 -5.13 -2.59 11.34
C VAL A 50 -4.63 -2.81 12.78
N GLN A 51 -3.62 -3.66 12.93
CA GLN A 51 -2.96 -3.91 14.22
C GLN A 51 -1.51 -3.43 14.29
N SER A 52 -0.88 -3.14 13.13
CA SER A 52 0.52 -2.75 13.06
C SER A 52 0.75 -1.58 12.12
N ALA A 53 1.92 -0.93 12.24
CA ALA A 53 2.34 0.12 11.32
C ALA A 53 2.44 -0.37 9.86
N LYS A 54 2.76 -1.65 9.64
CA LYS A 54 2.80 -2.25 8.30
C LYS A 54 1.39 -2.39 7.72
N ASP A 55 0.43 -2.81 8.54
CA ASP A 55 -0.97 -2.93 8.13
C ASP A 55 -1.58 -1.56 7.89
N TRP A 56 -1.20 -0.55 8.68
CA TRP A 56 -1.59 0.84 8.45
C TRP A 56 -1.14 1.35 7.08
N LYS A 57 0.13 1.12 6.71
CA LYS A 57 0.64 1.48 5.37
C LYS A 57 -0.12 0.75 4.25
N ARG A 58 -0.52 -0.51 4.47
CA ARG A 58 -1.36 -1.26 3.51
C ARG A 58 -2.79 -0.69 3.42
N ALA A 59 -3.39 -0.32 4.54
CA ALA A 59 -4.70 0.33 4.57
C ALA A 59 -4.66 1.67 3.83
N LYS A 60 -3.63 2.50 4.09
CA LYS A 60 -3.39 3.76 3.38
C LYS A 60 -3.22 3.55 1.87
N LEU A 61 -2.49 2.50 1.47
CA LEU A 61 -2.35 2.13 0.06
C LEU A 61 -3.71 1.84 -0.61
N LYS A 62 -4.58 1.06 0.06
CA LYS A 62 -5.95 0.77 -0.45
C LYS A 62 -6.80 2.04 -0.54
N CYS A 63 -6.68 2.96 0.43
CA CYS A 63 -7.39 4.24 0.40
C CYS A 63 -6.94 5.08 -0.80
N LEU A 64 -5.62 5.25 -0.99
CA LEU A 64 -5.06 5.96 -2.15
C LEU A 64 -5.54 5.35 -3.47
N GLU A 65 -5.59 4.01 -3.54
CA GLU A 65 -6.07 3.28 -4.71
C GLU A 65 -7.53 3.57 -5.06
N SER A 66 -8.39 3.64 -4.04
CA SER A 66 -9.80 4.04 -4.23
C SER A 66 -9.91 5.49 -4.72
N ILE A 67 -9.16 6.40 -4.10
CA ILE A 67 -9.21 7.84 -4.35
C ILE A 67 -8.79 8.17 -5.80
N PHE A 68 -7.62 7.69 -6.26
CA PHE A 68 -7.15 8.04 -7.60
C PHE A 68 -8.06 7.44 -8.68
N ARG A 69 -8.63 6.25 -8.46
CA ARG A 69 -9.60 5.63 -9.38
C ARG A 69 -10.87 6.45 -9.48
N ARG A 70 -11.37 6.97 -8.36
CA ARG A 70 -12.53 7.88 -8.34
C ARG A 70 -12.28 9.12 -9.21
N PHE A 71 -11.10 9.73 -9.10
CA PHE A 71 -10.73 10.92 -9.87
C PHE A 71 -10.30 10.63 -11.33
N SER A 72 -9.97 9.39 -11.68
CA SER A 72 -9.53 9.03 -13.04
C SER A 72 -10.56 9.29 -14.14
N PHE A 73 -11.84 9.39 -13.77
CA PHE A 73 -12.94 9.68 -14.70
C PHE A 73 -13.21 11.18 -14.86
N GLU A 74 -12.51 12.06 -14.14
CA GLU A 74 -12.67 13.51 -14.26
C GLU A 74 -11.81 14.05 -15.42
N PRO A 75 -12.42 14.46 -16.55
CA PRO A 75 -11.66 15.06 -17.64
C PRO A 75 -11.27 16.49 -17.28
N ASP A 76 -10.16 16.97 -17.85
CA ASP A 76 -9.87 18.40 -17.89
C ASP A 76 -11.01 19.13 -18.62
N THR A 77 -11.43 20.28 -18.08
CA THR A 77 -12.49 21.08 -18.69
C THR A 77 -12.03 22.50 -18.95
N THR A 78 -12.55 23.10 -20.01
CA THR A 78 -12.32 24.50 -20.34
C THR A 78 -13.67 25.19 -20.47
N VAL A 79 -13.85 26.28 -19.73
CA VAL A 79 -15.07 27.08 -19.73
C VAL A 79 -14.67 28.53 -20.01
N GLY A 80 -14.84 28.96 -21.25
CA GLY A 80 -14.40 30.28 -21.71
C GLY A 80 -12.88 30.46 -21.57
N PRO A 81 -12.40 31.54 -20.94
CA PRO A 81 -10.96 31.75 -20.72
C PRO A 81 -10.39 30.90 -19.57
N THR A 82 -11.23 30.20 -18.79
CA THR A 82 -10.80 29.43 -17.62
C THR A 82 -10.60 27.96 -17.97
N SER A 83 -9.44 27.40 -17.62
CA SER A 83 -9.15 25.97 -17.74
C SER A 83 -9.02 25.34 -16.35
N PHE A 84 -9.71 24.21 -16.15
CA PHE A 84 -9.65 23.39 -14.95
C PHE A 84 -8.93 22.08 -15.26
N LYS A 85 -7.87 21.81 -14.49
CA LYS A 85 -7.01 20.64 -14.63
C LYS A 85 -7.39 19.53 -13.65
N PHE A 86 -8.58 18.96 -13.84
CA PHE A 86 -9.08 17.91 -12.95
C PHE A 86 -8.30 16.60 -13.09
N GLY A 87 -7.78 16.30 -14.28
CA GLY A 87 -6.99 15.09 -14.51
C GLY A 87 -5.68 15.05 -13.70
N ASP A 88 -5.14 16.21 -13.32
CA ASP A 88 -3.92 16.29 -12.51
C ASP A 88 -4.14 15.79 -11.07
N ARG A 89 -5.39 15.82 -10.57
CA ARG A 89 -5.73 15.26 -9.25
C ARG A 89 -5.49 13.76 -9.21
N ALA A 90 -5.95 13.03 -10.24
CA ALA A 90 -5.75 11.59 -10.32
C ALA A 90 -4.26 11.22 -10.38
N LYS A 91 -3.46 12.00 -11.12
CA LYS A 91 -2.00 11.81 -11.20
C LYS A 91 -1.32 12.00 -9.86
N LEU A 92 -1.64 13.08 -9.13
CA LEU A 92 -1.09 13.35 -7.80
C LEU A 92 -1.30 12.16 -6.86
N TRP A 93 -2.54 11.65 -6.77
CA TRP A 93 -2.84 10.50 -5.91
C TRP A 93 -2.21 9.20 -6.40
N GLN A 94 -2.06 9.03 -7.72
CA GLN A 94 -1.38 7.87 -8.30
C GLN A 94 0.12 7.87 -7.97
N GLU A 95 0.79 9.02 -8.01
CA GLU A 95 2.20 9.15 -7.65
C GLU A 95 2.46 8.75 -6.19
N GLU A 96 1.63 9.24 -5.28
CA GLU A 96 1.66 8.85 -3.85
C GLU A 96 1.41 7.34 -3.67
N TYR A 97 0.43 6.78 -4.38
CA TYR A 97 0.17 5.33 -4.39
C TYR A 97 1.39 4.53 -4.86
N GLU A 98 2.02 4.93 -5.96
CA GLU A 98 3.18 4.23 -6.50
C GLU A 98 4.40 4.33 -5.59
N ALA A 99 4.63 5.50 -4.96
CA ALA A 99 5.69 5.70 -3.98
C ALA A 99 5.51 4.76 -2.77
N LEU A 100 4.32 4.74 -2.17
CA LEU A 100 4.02 3.89 -1.03
C LEU A 100 4.05 2.40 -1.41
N ARG A 101 3.60 2.04 -2.61
CA ARG A 101 3.68 0.67 -3.13
C ARG A 101 5.13 0.20 -3.26
N LYS A 102 6.02 1.05 -3.78
CA LYS A 102 7.45 0.77 -3.90
C LYS A 102 8.08 0.59 -2.52
N GLU A 103 7.76 1.46 -1.56
CA GLU A 103 8.24 1.36 -0.18
C GLU A 103 7.81 0.02 0.48
N LEU A 104 6.52 -0.32 0.38
CA LEU A 104 6.00 -1.60 0.91
C LEU A 104 6.64 -2.81 0.24
N ARG A 105 6.93 -2.73 -1.06
CA ARG A 105 7.62 -3.79 -1.79
C ARG A 105 9.06 -3.96 -1.28
N LEU A 106 9.81 -2.87 -1.12
CA LEU A 106 11.17 -2.90 -0.57
C LEU A 106 11.19 -3.47 0.86
N ALA A 107 10.23 -3.07 1.70
CA ALA A 107 10.08 -3.57 3.06
C ALA A 107 9.64 -5.05 3.15
N SER A 108 9.19 -5.65 2.04
CA SER A 108 8.81 -7.07 1.97
C SER A 108 9.95 -8.01 1.55
N VAL A 109 11.08 -7.45 1.09
CA VAL A 109 12.24 -8.24 0.68
C VAL A 109 12.99 -8.70 1.94
N SER A 110 13.27 -10.00 2.04
CA SER A 110 14.07 -10.52 3.15
C SER A 110 15.52 -10.01 3.06
N PRO A 111 16.22 -9.80 4.19
CA PRO A 111 17.63 -9.42 4.18
C PRO A 111 18.48 -10.36 3.30
N SER A 112 18.18 -11.66 3.33
CA SER A 112 18.84 -12.68 2.50
C SER A 112 18.64 -12.43 1.00
N ALA A 113 17.45 -12.04 0.56
CA ALA A 113 17.19 -11.74 -0.85
C ALA A 113 17.90 -10.44 -1.32
N ILE A 114 18.08 -9.46 -0.42
CA ILE A 114 18.90 -8.26 -0.69
C ILE A 114 20.38 -8.66 -0.87
N LEU A 115 20.91 -9.50 0.01
CA LEU A 115 22.27 -10.02 -0.06
C LEU A 115 22.52 -10.86 -1.33
N MET A 116 21.54 -11.67 -1.75
CA MET A 116 21.63 -12.44 -3.01
C MET A 116 21.78 -11.55 -4.25
N ASN A 117 21.06 -10.43 -4.30
CA ASN A 117 21.16 -9.48 -5.43
C ASN A 117 22.43 -8.61 -5.38
N ALA A 118 23.06 -8.48 -4.22
CA ALA A 118 24.27 -7.67 -4.03
C ALA A 118 25.59 -8.43 -4.35
N GLY A 119 25.51 -9.73 -4.68
CA GLY A 119 26.67 -10.54 -5.08
C GLY A 119 27.61 -10.95 -3.93
N ASP A 120 27.31 -10.59 -2.68
CA ASP A 120 28.09 -10.99 -1.52
C ASP A 120 27.62 -12.36 -1.01
N MET A 121 28.22 -13.42 -1.56
CA MET A 121 27.94 -14.81 -1.20
C MET A 121 28.60 -15.23 0.13
N SER A 122 29.47 -14.38 0.71
CA SER A 122 30.30 -14.76 1.88
C SER A 122 29.54 -14.78 3.22
N LYS A 123 28.38 -14.11 3.28
CA LYS A 123 27.54 -14.00 4.48
C LYS A 123 26.21 -14.75 4.34
N GLN A 124 26.11 -15.64 3.35
CA GLN A 124 24.89 -16.40 3.11
C GLN A 124 24.76 -17.53 4.14
N PRO A 125 23.60 -17.70 4.79
CA PRO A 125 23.32 -18.95 5.47
C PRO A 125 23.35 -20.10 4.44
N PRO A 126 23.92 -21.27 4.79
CA PRO A 126 23.99 -22.39 3.85
C PRO A 126 22.58 -22.78 3.38
N PRO A 127 22.37 -22.97 2.06
CA PRO A 127 21.05 -23.30 1.54
C PRO A 127 20.60 -24.67 2.05
N TYR A 128 19.31 -24.79 2.39
CA TYR A 128 18.73 -26.04 2.88
C TYR A 128 18.87 -27.19 1.87
N PHE A 129 18.85 -26.87 0.58
CA PHE A 129 19.19 -27.80 -0.50
C PHE A 129 20.58 -27.45 -1.04
N TYR A 130 21.47 -28.43 -1.08
CA TYR A 130 22.79 -28.30 -1.70
C TYR A 130 23.00 -29.40 -2.73
N ASN A 131 23.90 -29.14 -3.68
CA ASN A 131 24.20 -30.06 -4.77
C ASN A 131 24.75 -31.38 -4.19
N GLY A 132 24.13 -32.53 -4.52
CA GLY A 132 24.48 -33.84 -3.95
C GLY A 132 23.56 -34.33 -2.82
N MET A 133 22.59 -33.55 -2.35
CA MET A 133 21.65 -34.00 -1.31
C MET A 133 20.71 -35.15 -1.76
N MET A 134 20.65 -35.42 -3.08
CA MET A 134 19.89 -36.53 -3.69
C MET A 134 20.80 -37.65 -4.23
N SER A 135 22.13 -37.59 -4.05
CA SER A 135 22.99 -38.68 -4.49
C SER A 135 22.91 -39.82 -3.47
N HIS A 136 22.26 -40.92 -3.85
CA HIS A 136 22.50 -42.20 -3.21
C HIS A 136 23.83 -42.74 -3.75
N GLU A 137 24.80 -42.98 -2.86
CA GLU A 137 25.93 -43.84 -3.19
C GLU A 137 25.35 -45.25 -3.41
N GLU A 138 25.46 -45.79 -4.63
CA GLU A 138 25.31 -47.22 -4.84
C GLU A 138 26.43 -47.88 -4.05
N SER A 139 26.09 -48.43 -2.88
CA SER A 139 26.93 -49.42 -2.20
C SER A 139 27.13 -50.55 -3.20
N GLU A 140 28.32 -50.62 -3.82
CA GLU A 140 28.78 -51.81 -4.51
C GLU A 140 28.64 -52.97 -3.52
N GLY A 141 27.60 -53.78 -3.73
CA GLY A 141 27.43 -55.03 -3.01
C GLY A 141 28.55 -55.96 -3.46
N ASP A 142 29.42 -56.34 -2.53
CA ASP A 142 30.22 -57.55 -2.68
C ASP A 142 29.23 -58.73 -2.76
N ASP A 143 28.99 -59.21 -3.98
CA ASP A 143 28.30 -60.46 -4.23
C ASP A 143 29.21 -61.63 -3.81
N ILE A 144 28.78 -62.32 -2.74
CA ILE A 144 29.07 -63.69 -2.24
C ILE A 144 30.33 -64.40 -2.77
#